data_AF-A0A1I4PRQ1-F1
#
_entry.id   AF-A0A1I4PRQ1-F1
#
_cell.length_a   1.000
_cell.length_b   1.000
_cell.length_c   1.000
_cell.angle_alpha   90.00
_cell.angle_beta   90.00
_cell.angle_gamma   90.00
#
_symmetry.space_group_name_H-M   'P 1'
#
loop_
_entity.id
_entity.type
_entity.pdbx_description
1 polymer ?
#
loop_
_entity_poly.entity_id
_entity_poly.type
_entity_poly.pdbx_seq_one_letter_code
_entity_poly.pdbx_strand_id
1 'polypeptide(L)'
;MSQSFRVDAGRRNLLMFGTGLALSAALPQEASAADSYPYSAGSEPPRTPVIAGVTDCHMHYFDKRVATVPGAPVLHPDAFPDDYRKIQRRLGLQRNVVVTPSAYGTNNQVTLAGMAEMGAGARGVAVVDTAVTDAELQRLHGLGIRGIRFNLVQAGATSLDMAEPLAARIKPFGWHI
;
A
#
# COMPACT_ATOMS: atom_id res chain seq x y z
N MET A 1 64.65 -13.43 49.01
CA MET A 1 65.53 -12.54 49.80
C MET A 1 65.62 -11.22 49.04
N SER A 2 65.26 -10.09 49.70
CA SER A 2 65.61 -8.68 49.43
C SER A 2 65.54 -8.17 47.96
N GLN A 3 64.93 -7.06 47.58
CA GLN A 3 64.65 -5.76 48.21
C GLN A 3 63.77 -4.99 47.20
N SER A 4 62.66 -4.36 47.61
CA SER A 4 62.55 -2.95 48.03
C SER A 4 62.59 -1.91 46.89
N PHE A 5 61.39 -1.46 46.56
CA PHE A 5 60.93 -0.12 46.18
C PHE A 5 61.95 1.04 46.12
N ARG A 6 61.85 1.86 45.06
CA ARG A 6 62.08 3.31 45.12
C ARG A 6 60.99 4.08 44.37
N VAL A 7 60.41 5.02 45.10
CA VAL A 7 59.54 6.14 44.71
C VAL A 7 60.43 7.23 44.10
N ASP A 8 59.99 7.97 43.07
CA ASP A 8 59.51 9.36 43.26
C ASP A 8 59.11 10.07 41.97
N ALA A 9 58.23 11.04 42.19
CA ALA A 9 57.32 11.72 41.31
C ALA A 9 57.92 12.89 40.50
N GLY A 10 57.22 13.23 39.42
CA GLY A 10 57.24 14.54 38.76
C GLY A 10 56.75 14.43 37.32
N ARG A 11 55.83 15.21 36.77
CA ARG A 11 55.12 16.42 37.19
C ARG A 11 53.88 16.54 36.27
N ARG A 12 52.76 17.01 36.85
CA ARG A 12 51.72 17.88 36.25
C ARG A 12 51.01 17.41 34.96
N ASN A 13 49.73 17.04 35.04
CA ASN A 13 48.63 17.98 34.77
C ASN A 13 47.24 17.38 35.08
N LEU A 14 46.35 18.31 35.39
CA LEU A 14 44.97 18.22 35.85
C LEU A 14 43.99 18.22 34.65
N LEU A 15 42.72 17.84 34.93
CA LEU A 15 41.46 17.88 34.16
C LEU A 15 41.15 16.60 33.33
N MET A 16 40.20 15.73 33.69
CA MET A 16 38.73 15.82 33.87
C MET A 16 37.89 15.77 32.57
N PHE A 17 36.89 14.87 32.61
CA PHE A 17 35.70 14.67 31.76
C PHE A 17 35.91 14.07 30.35
N GLY A 18 35.12 13.09 29.88
CA GLY A 18 33.82 12.63 30.37
C GLY A 18 33.35 11.33 29.71
N THR A 19 32.33 10.75 30.33
CA THR A 19 31.54 9.59 29.89
C THR A 19 30.82 9.88 28.58
N GLY A 20 31.16 9.15 27.51
CA GLY A 20 30.39 9.14 26.26
C GLY A 20 29.36 8.03 26.26
N LEU A 21 28.08 8.37 26.50
CA LEU A 21 26.95 7.53 26.09
C LEU A 21 26.73 7.79 24.59
N ALA A 22 27.03 6.81 23.74
CA ALA A 22 26.73 6.93 22.31
C ALA A 22 25.24 6.62 22.07
N LEU A 23 24.41 7.66 21.91
CA LEU A 23 23.12 7.52 21.24
C LEU A 23 23.40 7.31 19.75
N SER A 24 23.20 6.09 19.25
CA SER A 24 23.07 5.88 17.80
C SER A 24 21.74 6.48 17.35
N ALA A 25 21.78 7.74 16.89
CA ALA A 25 20.73 8.27 16.05
C ALA A 25 20.71 7.44 14.76
N ALA A 26 19.58 6.79 14.47
CA ALA A 26 19.36 6.16 13.17
C ALA A 26 19.35 7.29 12.13
N LEU A 27 20.45 7.42 11.38
CA LEU A 27 20.51 8.32 10.24
C LEU A 27 19.50 7.83 9.19
N PRO A 28 18.73 8.72 8.55
CA PRO A 28 17.95 8.32 7.39
C PRO A 28 18.90 7.79 6.34
N GLN A 29 18.67 6.53 5.94
CA GLN A 29 19.41 5.88 4.87
C GLN A 29 19.22 6.72 3.60
N GLU A 30 20.30 7.36 3.12
CA GLU A 30 20.28 8.09 1.85
C GLU A 30 19.83 7.12 0.74
N ALA A 31 18.82 7.53 -0.01
CA ALA A 31 18.33 6.78 -1.15
C ALA A 31 19.47 6.63 -2.17
N SER A 32 20.04 5.44 -2.26
CA SER A 32 21.07 5.12 -3.23
C SER A 32 20.44 4.88 -4.60
N ALA A 33 21.08 5.42 -5.65
CA ALA A 33 20.89 5.13 -7.07
C ALA A 33 19.42 5.00 -7.55
N ALA A 34 18.78 6.15 -7.77
CA ALA A 34 17.58 6.31 -8.62
C ALA A 34 16.56 5.16 -8.52
N ASP A 35 15.91 5.02 -7.37
CA ASP A 35 14.73 4.17 -7.26
C ASP A 35 13.75 4.53 -8.37
N SER A 36 13.60 3.62 -9.33
CA SER A 36 12.56 3.72 -10.36
C SER A 36 11.22 3.51 -9.67
N TYR A 37 10.32 4.48 -9.83
CA TYR A 37 8.91 4.39 -9.42
C TYR A 37 8.05 4.24 -10.67
N PRO A 38 7.86 3.01 -11.19
CA PRO A 38 6.94 2.78 -12.29
C PRO A 38 5.58 3.40 -11.98
N TYR A 39 4.95 4.00 -13.00
CA TYR A 39 3.61 4.58 -12.88
C TYR A 39 3.50 5.78 -11.92
N SER A 40 4.63 6.40 -11.56
CA SER A 40 4.65 7.66 -10.81
C SER A 40 5.37 8.77 -11.59
N ALA A 41 4.76 9.96 -11.64
CA ALA A 41 5.35 11.13 -12.26
C ALA A 41 6.42 11.83 -11.40
N GLY A 42 6.58 11.43 -10.13
CA GLY A 42 7.52 12.04 -9.19
C GLY A 42 8.37 11.03 -8.47
N SER A 43 9.58 11.45 -8.07
CA SER A 43 10.58 10.66 -7.34
C SER A 43 10.79 11.12 -5.90
N GLU A 44 10.32 12.31 -5.55
CA GLU A 44 10.58 12.92 -4.25
C GLU A 44 9.66 12.37 -3.15
N PRO A 45 10.13 12.27 -1.90
CA PRO A 45 9.26 11.99 -0.76
C PRO A 45 8.33 13.19 -0.45
N PRO A 46 7.26 12.99 0.33
CA PRO A 46 6.41 14.08 0.81
C PRO A 46 7.22 15.10 1.61
N ARG A 47 6.98 16.40 1.38
CA ARG A 47 7.61 17.49 2.16
C ARG A 47 7.00 17.65 3.55
N THR A 48 5.78 17.15 3.74
CA THR A 48 5.08 17.18 5.02
C THR A 48 5.33 15.89 5.80
N PRO A 49 5.44 15.94 7.13
CA PRO A 49 5.57 14.75 7.96
C PRO A 49 4.44 13.74 7.69
N VAL A 50 4.81 12.48 7.46
CA VAL A 50 3.86 11.39 7.28
C VAL A 50 3.34 10.97 8.66
N ILE A 51 2.01 11.01 8.83
CA ILE A 51 1.35 10.55 10.06
C ILE A 51 1.16 9.02 10.05
N ALA A 52 0.96 8.42 11.21
CA ALA A 52 0.63 7.00 11.27
C ALA A 52 -0.73 6.73 10.61
N GLY A 53 -0.83 5.61 9.89
CA GLY A 53 -2.06 5.14 9.28
C GLY A 53 -2.45 5.81 7.95
N VAL A 54 -1.55 6.52 7.25
CA VAL A 54 -1.88 7.09 5.94
C VAL A 54 -2.33 6.01 4.97
N THR A 55 -3.45 6.27 4.30
CA THR A 55 -4.10 5.36 3.36
C THR A 55 -4.11 5.98 1.98
N ASP A 56 -3.68 5.21 0.99
CA ASP A 56 -4.04 5.46 -0.40
C ASP A 56 -5.42 4.87 -0.67
N CYS A 57 -6.40 5.74 -0.91
CA CYS A 57 -7.80 5.34 -0.99
C CYS A 57 -8.22 4.87 -2.38
N HIS A 58 -7.35 4.93 -3.40
CA HIS A 58 -7.74 4.51 -4.75
C HIS A 58 -6.53 4.18 -5.63
N MET A 59 -6.31 2.89 -5.86
CA MET A 59 -5.30 2.42 -6.80
C MET A 59 -5.74 1.15 -7.55
N HIS A 60 -5.01 0.79 -8.61
CA HIS A 60 -5.31 -0.32 -9.50
C HIS A 60 -4.07 -1.19 -9.73
N TYR A 61 -4.30 -2.50 -9.88
CA TYR A 61 -3.31 -3.43 -10.44
C TYR A 61 -3.76 -3.88 -11.83
N PHE A 62 -2.79 -4.29 -12.65
CA PHE A 62 -3.01 -4.81 -13.99
C PHE A 62 -2.15 -6.03 -14.22
N ASP A 63 -2.77 -7.10 -14.72
CA ASP A 63 -2.11 -8.35 -15.09
C ASP A 63 -2.70 -8.85 -16.40
N LYS A 64 -1.91 -8.86 -17.47
CA LYS A 64 -2.34 -9.33 -18.80
C LYS A 64 -2.66 -10.82 -18.86
N ARG A 65 -2.29 -11.61 -17.85
CA ARG A 65 -2.65 -13.03 -17.75
C ARG A 65 -4.13 -13.21 -17.40
N VAL A 66 -4.76 -12.20 -16.82
CA VAL A 66 -6.20 -12.18 -16.57
C VAL A 66 -6.90 -11.57 -17.78
N ALA A 67 -7.90 -12.28 -18.30
CA ALA A 67 -8.64 -11.82 -19.47
C ALA A 67 -9.40 -10.51 -19.17
N THR A 68 -9.26 -9.54 -20.06
CA THR A 68 -10.07 -8.33 -20.08
C THR A 68 -11.39 -8.57 -20.80
N VAL A 69 -12.39 -7.73 -20.54
CA VAL A 69 -13.65 -7.78 -21.28
C VAL A 69 -13.42 -7.45 -22.76
N PRO A 70 -14.17 -8.08 -23.69
CA PRO A 70 -14.12 -7.71 -25.11
C PRO A 70 -14.41 -6.23 -25.30
N GLY A 71 -13.56 -5.54 -26.07
CA GLY A 71 -13.71 -4.10 -26.31
C GLY A 71 -13.40 -3.23 -25.09
N ALA A 72 -12.61 -3.72 -24.13
CA ALA A 72 -12.15 -2.92 -22.99
C ALA A 72 -11.66 -1.53 -23.44
N PRO A 73 -12.21 -0.42 -22.90
CA PRO A 73 -11.97 0.92 -23.42
C PRO A 73 -10.50 1.36 -23.36
N VAL A 74 -9.79 0.89 -22.33
CA VAL A 74 -8.39 1.21 -22.07
C VAL A 74 -7.69 -0.04 -21.57
N LEU A 75 -6.55 -0.35 -22.18
CA LEU A 75 -5.61 -1.37 -21.73
C LEU A 75 -4.37 -0.68 -21.16
N HIS A 76 -3.94 -1.12 -19.98
CA HIS A 76 -2.75 -0.61 -19.32
C HIS A 76 -1.63 -1.67 -19.33
N PRO A 77 -0.36 -1.27 -19.27
CA PRO A 77 0.75 -2.19 -19.00
C PRO A 77 0.57 -2.94 -17.68
N ASP A 78 1.29 -4.06 -17.54
CA ASP A 78 1.30 -4.83 -16.29
C ASP A 78 1.76 -3.95 -15.11
N ALA A 79 1.00 -3.91 -14.03
CA ALA A 79 1.29 -3.14 -12.83
C ALA A 79 1.01 -4.01 -11.59
N PHE A 80 2.07 -4.38 -10.89
CA PHE A 80 2.02 -5.39 -9.83
C PHE A 80 2.19 -4.78 -8.42
N PRO A 81 1.87 -5.53 -7.35
CA PRO A 81 2.04 -5.03 -5.99
C PRO A 81 3.48 -4.63 -5.65
N ASP A 82 4.51 -5.27 -6.22
CA ASP A 82 5.90 -4.86 -6.03
C ASP A 82 6.24 -3.48 -6.61
N ASP A 83 5.59 -3.08 -7.71
CA ASP A 83 5.73 -1.73 -8.25
C ASP A 83 5.11 -0.72 -7.28
N TYR A 84 3.91 -1.04 -6.77
CA TYR A 84 3.22 -0.19 -5.82
C TYR A 84 3.94 -0.08 -4.48
N ARG A 85 4.56 -1.16 -3.97
CA ARG A 85 5.34 -1.13 -2.71
C ARG A 85 6.46 -0.10 -2.75
N LYS A 86 7.06 0.16 -3.92
CA LYS A 86 8.07 1.23 -4.07
C LYS A 86 7.43 2.60 -3.79
N ILE A 87 6.28 2.87 -4.42
CA ILE A 87 5.50 4.10 -4.18
C ILE A 87 5.07 4.19 -2.71
N GLN A 88 4.58 3.08 -2.14
CA GLN A 88 4.12 2.98 -0.76
C GLN A 88 5.23 3.38 0.22
N ARG A 89 6.45 2.84 0.04
CA ARG A 89 7.61 3.19 0.87
C ARG A 89 8.02 4.65 0.71
N ARG A 90 8.12 5.15 -0.52
CA ARG A 90 8.51 6.55 -0.77
C ARG A 90 7.54 7.54 -0.12
N LEU A 91 6.25 7.27 -0.22
CA LEU A 91 5.20 8.17 0.26
C LEU A 91 4.85 7.92 1.75
N GLY A 92 5.46 6.92 2.39
CA GLY A 92 5.17 6.53 3.77
C GLY A 92 3.75 6.00 3.99
N LEU A 93 3.10 5.49 2.94
CA LEU A 93 1.75 4.93 3.00
C LEU A 93 1.77 3.62 3.78
N GLN A 94 0.74 3.37 4.58
CA GLN A 94 0.65 2.15 5.41
C GLN A 94 -0.51 1.25 5.03
N ARG A 95 -1.54 1.82 4.39
CA ARG A 95 -2.75 1.13 3.97
C ARG A 95 -3.07 1.50 2.52
N ASN A 96 -3.79 0.63 1.83
CA ASN A 96 -4.26 0.91 0.49
C ASN A 96 -5.65 0.31 0.22
N VAL A 97 -6.35 0.92 -0.72
CA VAL A 97 -7.63 0.43 -1.25
C VAL A 97 -7.44 0.09 -2.72
N VAL A 98 -7.51 -1.20 -3.03
CA VAL A 98 -7.35 -1.75 -4.38
C VAL A 98 -8.72 -1.80 -5.05
N VAL A 99 -8.86 -1.10 -6.16
CA VAL A 99 -10.12 -0.96 -6.86
C VAL A 99 -10.07 -1.80 -8.14
N THR A 100 -11.08 -2.63 -8.40
CA THR A 100 -11.13 -3.43 -9.64
C THR A 100 -11.14 -2.52 -10.86
N PRO A 101 -10.20 -2.65 -11.82
CA PRO A 101 -10.21 -1.83 -13.03
C PRO A 101 -11.36 -2.17 -13.97
N SER A 102 -11.87 -1.18 -14.72
CA SER A 102 -12.98 -1.40 -15.67
C SER A 102 -12.64 -2.37 -16.80
N ALA A 103 -11.36 -2.50 -17.16
CA ALA A 103 -10.92 -3.45 -18.19
C ALA A 103 -11.26 -4.91 -17.87
N TYR A 104 -11.49 -5.24 -16.60
CA TYR A 104 -11.80 -6.61 -16.16
C TYR A 104 -13.31 -6.84 -15.91
N GLY A 105 -14.17 -5.83 -16.11
CA GLY A 105 -15.60 -5.96 -15.84
C GLY A 105 -15.88 -6.40 -14.39
N THR A 106 -16.73 -7.41 -14.20
CA THR A 106 -17.02 -8.01 -12.88
C THR A 106 -15.99 -9.05 -12.44
N ASN A 107 -14.93 -9.30 -13.23
CA ASN A 107 -13.84 -10.18 -12.81
C ASN A 107 -12.90 -9.45 -11.82
N ASN A 108 -13.10 -9.72 -10.53
CA ASN A 108 -12.33 -9.12 -9.44
C ASN A 108 -11.00 -9.82 -9.14
N GLN A 109 -10.55 -10.79 -9.94
CA GLN A 109 -9.37 -11.61 -9.63
C GLN A 109 -8.08 -10.79 -9.44
N VAL A 110 -7.82 -9.80 -10.30
CA VAL A 110 -6.62 -8.96 -10.19
C VAL A 110 -6.60 -8.18 -8.87
N THR A 111 -7.75 -7.65 -8.46
CA THR A 111 -7.92 -6.97 -7.18
C THR A 111 -7.67 -7.90 -6.01
N LEU A 112 -8.33 -9.06 -5.99
CA LEU A 112 -8.22 -10.02 -4.90
C LEU A 112 -6.80 -10.58 -4.77
N ALA A 113 -6.13 -10.89 -5.89
CA ALA A 113 -4.74 -11.34 -5.89
C ALA A 113 -3.80 -10.26 -5.35
N GLY A 114 -3.94 -9.03 -5.82
CA GLY A 114 -3.12 -7.91 -5.35
C GLY A 114 -3.33 -7.59 -3.87
N MET A 115 -4.57 -7.66 -3.38
CA MET A 115 -4.87 -7.52 -1.95
C MET A 115 -4.22 -8.63 -1.11
N ALA A 116 -4.31 -9.88 -1.57
CA ALA A 116 -3.71 -11.02 -0.87
C ALA A 116 -2.19 -10.84 -0.74
N GLU A 117 -1.53 -10.33 -1.79
CA GLU A 117 -0.11 -10.04 -1.77
C GLU A 117 0.25 -8.88 -0.83
N MET A 118 -0.54 -7.80 -0.83
CA MET A 118 -0.33 -6.64 0.04
C MET A 118 -0.60 -6.93 1.53
N GLY A 119 -1.41 -7.95 1.83
CA GLY A 119 -1.68 -8.41 3.19
C GLY A 119 -2.66 -7.51 3.95
N ALA A 120 -2.54 -7.51 5.29
CA ALA A 120 -3.58 -6.97 6.19
C ALA A 120 -3.88 -5.47 6.00
N GLY A 121 -2.94 -4.70 5.45
CA GLY A 121 -3.08 -3.27 5.16
C GLY A 121 -3.95 -2.95 3.93
N ALA A 122 -4.32 -3.95 3.14
CA ALA A 122 -5.13 -3.78 1.93
C ALA A 122 -6.62 -4.03 2.18
N ARG A 123 -7.46 -3.19 1.60
CA ARG A 123 -8.89 -3.44 1.38
C ARG A 123 -9.19 -3.28 -0.10
N GLY A 124 -10.38 -3.70 -0.53
CA GLY A 124 -10.75 -3.56 -1.93
C GLY A 124 -12.15 -3.06 -2.17
N VAL A 125 -12.32 -2.55 -3.39
CA VAL A 125 -13.59 -2.16 -3.98
C VAL A 125 -13.81 -3.00 -5.22
N ALA A 126 -14.86 -3.82 -5.19
CA ALA A 126 -15.18 -4.74 -6.27
C ALA A 126 -16.03 -4.09 -7.36
N VAL A 127 -16.10 -4.73 -8.52
CA VAL A 127 -17.14 -4.49 -9.52
C VAL A 127 -18.04 -5.72 -9.52
N VAL A 128 -19.34 -5.51 -9.33
CA VAL A 128 -20.36 -6.55 -9.37
C VAL A 128 -21.56 -6.02 -10.16
N ASP A 129 -22.36 -6.92 -10.72
CA ASP A 129 -23.63 -6.61 -11.36
C ASP A 129 -24.79 -7.17 -10.51
N THR A 130 -26.03 -6.98 -10.97
CA THR A 130 -27.24 -7.46 -10.27
C THR A 130 -27.36 -8.98 -10.21
N ALA A 131 -26.59 -9.73 -11.01
CA ALA A 131 -26.56 -11.19 -10.98
C ALA A 131 -25.64 -11.76 -9.88
N VAL A 132 -24.87 -10.92 -9.18
CA VAL A 132 -24.04 -11.35 -8.04
C VAL A 132 -24.89 -12.11 -7.01
N THR A 133 -24.37 -13.19 -6.44
CA THR A 133 -25.09 -13.97 -5.42
C THR A 133 -24.74 -13.49 -4.01
N ASP A 134 -25.60 -13.76 -3.02
CA ASP A 134 -25.29 -13.42 -1.62
C ASP A 134 -24.07 -14.19 -1.10
N ALA A 135 -23.91 -15.44 -1.56
CA ALA A 135 -22.72 -16.25 -1.26
C ALA A 135 -21.44 -15.58 -1.80
N GLU A 136 -21.51 -15.00 -3.00
CA GLU A 136 -20.38 -14.27 -3.57
C GLU A 136 -20.08 -12.97 -2.80
N LEU A 137 -21.10 -12.20 -2.41
CA LEU A 137 -20.92 -11.01 -1.57
C LEU A 137 -20.27 -11.37 -0.22
N GLN A 138 -20.72 -12.46 0.40
CA GLN A 138 -20.12 -12.99 1.63
C GLN A 138 -18.66 -13.41 1.42
N ARG A 139 -18.36 -14.08 0.32
CA ARG A 139 -16.98 -14.48 -0.04
C ARG A 139 -16.08 -13.26 -0.21
N LEU A 140 -16.53 -12.27 -0.98
CA LEU A 140 -15.81 -11.01 -1.19
C LEU A 140 -15.58 -10.26 0.13
N HIS A 141 -16.55 -10.25 1.04
CA HIS A 141 -16.40 -9.66 2.38
C HIS A 141 -15.30 -10.36 3.19
N GLY A 142 -15.32 -11.69 3.21
CA GLY A 142 -14.29 -12.49 3.87
C GLY A 142 -12.89 -12.25 3.32
N LEU A 143 -12.78 -11.96 2.02
CA LEU A 143 -11.52 -11.62 1.34
C LEU A 143 -11.10 -10.15 1.49
N GLY A 144 -11.86 -9.33 2.21
CA GLY A 144 -11.47 -7.95 2.53
C GLY A 144 -12.05 -6.87 1.62
N ILE A 145 -12.99 -7.20 0.72
CA ILE A 145 -13.76 -6.18 -0.02
C ILE A 145 -14.65 -5.41 0.97
N ARG A 146 -14.69 -4.09 0.82
CA ARG A 146 -15.47 -3.17 1.66
C ARG A 146 -16.32 -2.18 0.87
N GLY A 147 -16.38 -2.32 -0.45
CA GLY A 147 -17.22 -1.51 -1.30
C GLY A 147 -17.39 -2.11 -2.69
N ILE A 148 -18.31 -1.52 -3.45
CA ILE A 148 -18.46 -1.74 -4.89
C ILE A 148 -18.29 -0.41 -5.63
N ARG A 149 -18.02 -0.41 -6.93
CA ARG A 149 -17.93 0.82 -7.73
C ARG A 149 -18.84 0.78 -8.96
N PHE A 150 -19.26 1.96 -9.39
CA PHE A 150 -19.91 2.18 -10.69
C PHE A 150 -19.03 3.11 -11.53
N ASN A 151 -18.63 2.68 -12.73
CA ASN A 151 -17.99 3.59 -13.68
C ASN A 151 -19.06 4.20 -14.59
N LEU A 152 -19.35 5.49 -14.42
CA LEU A 152 -20.35 6.21 -15.20
C LEU A 152 -19.75 6.95 -16.40
N VAL A 153 -18.43 7.03 -16.50
CA VAL A 153 -17.72 7.73 -17.58
C VAL A 153 -17.51 6.81 -18.78
N GLN A 154 -17.26 5.53 -18.52
CA GLN A 154 -17.08 4.52 -19.55
C GLN A 154 -18.18 3.47 -19.44
N ALA A 155 -18.88 3.22 -20.54
CA ALA A 155 -19.79 2.09 -20.64
C ALA A 155 -19.03 0.80 -20.30
N GLY A 156 -19.65 -0.05 -19.47
CA GLY A 156 -19.01 -1.25 -18.96
C GLY A 156 -20.01 -2.15 -18.26
N ALA A 157 -19.52 -2.98 -17.33
CA ALA A 157 -20.32 -3.99 -16.67
C ALA A 157 -21.39 -3.46 -15.69
N THR A 158 -21.39 -2.15 -15.40
CA THR A 158 -22.27 -1.53 -14.41
C THR A 158 -22.98 -0.31 -14.99
N SER A 159 -24.25 -0.14 -14.63
CA SER A 159 -25.05 1.06 -14.92
C SER A 159 -25.64 1.64 -13.64
N LEU A 160 -26.03 2.92 -13.66
CA LEU A 160 -26.48 3.62 -12.45
C LEU A 160 -27.78 3.05 -11.87
N ASP A 161 -28.66 2.51 -12.69
CA ASP A 161 -29.91 1.85 -12.27
C ASP A 161 -29.66 0.60 -11.40
N MET A 162 -28.47 0.00 -11.49
CA MET A 162 -28.08 -1.11 -10.62
C MET A 162 -27.70 -0.65 -9.20
N ALA A 163 -27.46 0.65 -8.97
CA ALA A 163 -26.91 1.15 -7.71
C ALA A 163 -27.84 0.95 -6.52
N GLU A 164 -29.12 1.31 -6.66
CA GLU A 164 -30.11 1.16 -5.58
C GLU A 164 -30.32 -0.31 -5.14
N PRO A 165 -30.60 -1.27 -6.05
CA PRO A 165 -30.77 -2.67 -5.64
C PRO A 165 -29.48 -3.27 -5.06
N LEU A 166 -28.30 -2.89 -5.58
CA LEU A 166 -27.03 -3.35 -5.02
C LEU A 166 -26.72 -2.72 -3.66
N ALA A 167 -27.04 -1.43 -3.46
CA ALA A 167 -26.89 -0.74 -2.17
C ALA A 167 -27.64 -1.46 -1.05
N ALA A 168 -28.88 -1.89 -1.33
CA ALA A 168 -29.68 -2.65 -0.36
C ALA A 168 -29.01 -3.98 0.03
N ARG A 169 -28.36 -4.66 -0.91
CA ARG A 169 -27.70 -5.95 -0.69
C ARG A 169 -26.36 -5.84 0.02
N ILE A 170 -25.61 -4.76 -0.20
CA ILE A 170 -24.31 -4.57 0.45
C ILE A 170 -24.42 -3.90 1.84
N LYS A 171 -25.54 -3.24 2.14
CA LYS A 171 -25.80 -2.56 3.41
C LYS A 171 -25.51 -3.41 4.66
N PRO A 172 -25.93 -4.70 4.75
CA PRO A 172 -25.64 -5.54 5.93
C PRO A 172 -24.14 -5.75 6.19
N PHE A 173 -23.30 -5.60 5.17
CA PHE A 173 -21.85 -5.73 5.29
C PHE A 173 -21.15 -4.42 5.69
N GLY A 174 -21.88 -3.31 5.79
CA GLY A 174 -21.31 -1.97 6.03
C GLY A 174 -20.44 -1.46 4.88
N TRP A 175 -20.73 -1.89 3.65
CA TRP A 175 -19.95 -1.50 2.47
C TRP A 175 -20.35 -0.13 1.93
N HIS A 176 -19.41 0.51 1.25
CA HIS A 176 -19.64 1.76 0.50
C HIS A 176 -19.82 1.51 -1.00
N ILE A 177 -20.27 2.55 -1.69
CA ILE A 177 -20.33 2.67 -3.15
C ILE A 177 -19.45 3.83 -3.58
#